data_AF-S4RQG1-F1
#
_entry.id   AF-S4RQG1-F1
#
_cell.length_a   1.000
_cell.length_b   1.000
_cell.length_c   1.000
_cell.angle_alpha   90.00
_cell.angle_beta   90.00
_cell.angle_gamma   90.00
#
_symmetry.space_group_name_H-M   'P 1'
#
loop_
_entity.id
_entity.type
_entity.pdbx_description
1 polymer ?
#
loop_
_entity_poly.entity_id
_entity_poly.type
_entity_poly.pdbx_seq_one_letter_code
_entity_poly.pdbx_strand_id
1 'polypeptide(L)'
;QSLLLLLLPGHTRLRSVIEEALDLQLIAQEAQNGALDFPRLATFILDTMGSLCAPARDDDIARLRTVSGVVPLFREIFQVLELMKMDMANFTIQSLRPHLQEQAIEYERKKFQEFLNKQPNALEFTTRWLTEAAQELGGVGSEKTAAAATAAAATTGERGATSAIAVLNHAYATLLSWDHGSRSFPETVLMDQARLEDMQLRLWGLELLAAVLLVTVGAGGTAVSGLSAFAGRLKSTAVALLEGKHI
;
A
#
# COMPACT_ATOMS: atom_id res chain seq x y z
N GLN A 1 -18.07 -26.96 -0.30
CA GLN A 1 -18.16 -25.48 -0.27
C GLN A 1 -16.85 -24.79 -0.68
N SER A 2 -15.67 -25.16 -0.15
CA SER A 2 -14.40 -24.49 -0.49
C SER A 2 -14.07 -24.43 -1.99
N LEU A 3 -14.31 -25.50 -2.75
CA LEU A 3 -14.11 -25.52 -4.21
C LEU A 3 -15.05 -24.56 -4.96
N LEU A 4 -16.27 -24.38 -4.48
CA LEU A 4 -17.25 -23.49 -5.11
C LEU A 4 -16.86 -22.01 -4.96
N LEU A 5 -16.15 -21.66 -3.90
CA LEU A 5 -15.63 -20.30 -3.67
C LEU A 5 -14.49 -19.93 -4.62
N LEU A 6 -13.82 -20.92 -5.23
CA LEU A 6 -12.79 -20.69 -6.23
C LEU A 6 -13.37 -20.41 -7.63
N LEU A 7 -14.68 -20.59 -7.82
CA LEU A 7 -15.32 -20.43 -9.12
C LEU A 7 -15.68 -18.98 -9.38
N LEU A 8 -15.26 -18.48 -10.54
CA LEU A 8 -15.78 -17.23 -11.06
C LEU A 8 -17.27 -17.38 -11.44
N PRO A 9 -18.05 -16.28 -11.46
CA PRO A 9 -19.48 -16.30 -11.80
C PRO A 9 -19.80 -16.95 -13.16
N GLY A 10 -18.85 -16.96 -14.10
CA GLY A 10 -19.00 -17.57 -15.43
C GLY A 10 -18.91 -19.10 -15.46
N HIS A 11 -18.46 -19.78 -14.40
CA HIS A 11 -18.22 -21.23 -14.38
C HIS A 11 -19.47 -22.04 -13.98
N THR A 12 -20.61 -21.78 -14.62
CA THR A 12 -21.90 -22.43 -14.28
C THR A 12 -21.90 -23.94 -14.48
N ARG A 13 -21.29 -24.43 -15.58
CA ARG A 13 -21.16 -25.87 -15.86
C ARG A 13 -20.25 -26.58 -14.87
N LEU A 14 -19.12 -25.97 -14.51
CA LEU A 14 -18.17 -26.59 -13.58
C LEU A 14 -18.72 -26.55 -12.15
N ARG A 15 -19.51 -25.53 -11.81
CA ARG A 15 -20.31 -25.48 -10.58
C ARG A 15 -21.27 -26.66 -10.46
N SER A 16 -22.08 -26.92 -11.50
CA SER A 16 -23.05 -28.03 -11.45
C SER A 16 -22.36 -29.39 -11.31
N VAL A 17 -21.25 -29.60 -12.04
CA VAL A 17 -20.45 -30.84 -11.94
C VAL A 17 -19.89 -31.03 -10.52
N ILE A 18 -19.41 -29.96 -9.87
CA ILE A 18 -18.93 -30.02 -8.49
C ILE A 18 -20.06 -30.30 -7.50
N GLU A 19 -21.22 -29.66 -7.69
CA GLU A 19 -22.39 -29.86 -6.82
C GLU A 19 -22.95 -31.29 -6.91
N GLU A 20 -22.97 -31.87 -8.12
CA GLU A 20 -23.37 -33.26 -8.35
C GLU A 20 -22.36 -34.26 -7.78
N ALA A 21 -21.06 -34.04 -7.99
CA ALA A 21 -20.02 -34.96 -7.54
C ALA A 21 -19.73 -34.86 -6.03
N LEU A 22 -20.00 -33.71 -5.40
CA LEU A 22 -19.77 -33.46 -3.97
C LEU A 22 -21.10 -33.26 -3.21
N ASP A 23 -22.11 -34.09 -3.51
CA ASP A 23 -23.34 -34.12 -2.73
C ASP A 23 -23.10 -34.73 -1.35
N LEU A 24 -23.17 -33.88 -0.32
CA LEU A 24 -22.95 -34.27 1.08
C LEU A 24 -23.96 -35.32 1.57
N GLN A 25 -25.20 -35.30 1.07
CA GLN A 25 -26.23 -36.27 1.47
C GLN A 25 -25.90 -37.64 0.90
N LEU A 26 -25.53 -37.70 -0.37
CA LEU A 26 -25.12 -38.95 -1.03
C LEU A 26 -23.85 -39.52 -0.39
N ILE A 27 -22.83 -38.69 -0.19
CA ILE A 27 -21.56 -39.10 0.44
C ILE A 27 -21.80 -39.63 1.86
N ALA A 28 -22.68 -38.99 2.65
CA ALA A 28 -23.00 -39.47 3.99
C ALA A 28 -23.69 -40.84 3.97
N GLN A 29 -24.58 -41.09 3.01
CA GLN A 29 -25.25 -42.38 2.83
C GLN A 29 -24.26 -43.47 2.38
N GLU A 30 -23.41 -43.18 1.41
CA GLU A 30 -22.37 -44.10 0.94
C GLU A 30 -21.37 -44.44 2.06
N ALA A 31 -21.00 -43.46 2.89
CA ALA A 31 -20.13 -43.68 4.05
C ALA A 31 -20.78 -44.57 5.12
N GLN A 32 -22.06 -44.35 5.44
CA GLN A 32 -22.79 -45.18 6.42
C GLN A 32 -22.93 -46.64 5.96
N ASN A 33 -23.07 -46.84 4.65
CA ASN A 33 -23.19 -48.16 4.04
C ASN A 33 -21.84 -48.79 3.67
N GLY A 34 -20.72 -48.11 3.96
CA GLY A 34 -19.37 -48.60 3.63
C GLY A 34 -19.05 -48.68 2.14
N ALA A 35 -19.82 -48.00 1.29
CA ALA A 35 -19.70 -48.02 -0.17
C ALA A 35 -18.88 -46.84 -0.73
N LEU A 36 -18.41 -45.93 0.12
CA LEU A 36 -17.72 -44.71 -0.30
C LEU A 36 -16.32 -44.99 -0.87
N ASP A 37 -16.09 -44.57 -2.12
CA ASP A 37 -14.80 -44.67 -2.81
C ASP A 37 -13.98 -43.38 -2.63
N PHE A 38 -13.11 -43.38 -1.60
CA PHE A 38 -12.21 -42.24 -1.32
C PHE A 38 -11.20 -41.93 -2.44
N PRO A 39 -10.51 -42.92 -3.04
CA PRO A 39 -9.60 -42.66 -4.18
C PRO A 39 -10.26 -41.93 -5.35
N ARG A 40 -11.49 -42.35 -5.74
CA ARG A 40 -12.22 -41.69 -6.82
C ARG A 40 -12.58 -40.25 -6.47
N LEU A 41 -13.06 -40.02 -5.26
CA LEU A 41 -13.39 -38.68 -4.76
C LEU A 41 -12.16 -37.77 -4.70
N ALA A 42 -11.03 -38.28 -4.19
CA ALA A 42 -9.80 -37.53 -4.10
C ALA A 42 -9.25 -37.16 -5.48
N THR A 43 -9.30 -38.09 -6.44
CA THR A 43 -8.86 -37.82 -7.83
C THR A 43 -9.71 -36.71 -8.47
N PHE A 44 -11.04 -36.77 -8.30
CA PHE A 44 -11.94 -35.72 -8.78
C PHE A 44 -11.61 -34.34 -8.19
N ILE A 45 -11.36 -34.29 -6.87
CA ILE A 45 -10.98 -33.03 -6.20
C ILE A 45 -9.63 -32.52 -6.73
N LEU A 46 -8.63 -33.38 -6.88
CA LEU A 46 -7.31 -33.00 -7.38
C LEU A 46 -7.34 -32.52 -8.84
N ASP A 47 -8.14 -33.16 -9.70
CA ASP A 47 -8.31 -32.73 -11.08
C ASP A 47 -9.05 -31.38 -11.14
N THR A 48 -10.07 -31.20 -10.30
CA THR A 48 -10.79 -29.92 -10.19
C THR A 48 -9.85 -28.81 -9.70
N MET A 49 -9.05 -29.08 -8.66
CA MET A 49 -8.05 -28.15 -8.16
C MET A 49 -7.01 -27.81 -9.24
N GLY A 50 -6.54 -28.80 -9.99
CA GLY A 50 -5.57 -28.63 -11.07
C GLY A 50 -6.10 -27.78 -12.23
N SER A 51 -7.41 -27.78 -12.45
CA SER A 51 -8.04 -26.93 -13.47
C SER A 51 -8.23 -25.47 -13.05
N LEU A 52 -8.21 -25.19 -11.73
CA LEU A 52 -8.56 -23.89 -11.15
C LEU A 52 -7.36 -23.19 -10.49
N CYS A 53 -6.22 -23.86 -10.35
CA CYS A 53 -5.05 -23.32 -9.67
C CYS A 53 -4.30 -22.30 -10.52
N ALA A 54 -3.57 -21.42 -9.82
CA ALA A 54 -2.56 -20.59 -10.45
C ALA A 54 -1.32 -21.44 -10.80
N PRO A 55 -0.53 -21.07 -11.83
CA PRO A 55 0.67 -21.82 -12.22
C PRO A 55 1.69 -22.06 -11.09
N ALA A 56 1.74 -21.14 -10.11
CA ALA A 56 2.60 -21.27 -8.93
C ALA A 56 2.22 -22.44 -8.00
N ARG A 57 1.03 -23.01 -8.15
CA ARG A 57 0.47 -24.09 -7.31
C ARG A 57 0.45 -25.45 -8.01
N ASP A 58 0.87 -25.53 -9.28
CA ASP A 58 0.89 -26.78 -10.04
C ASP A 58 1.78 -27.83 -9.36
N ASP A 59 2.93 -27.40 -8.83
CA ASP A 59 3.85 -28.25 -8.05
C ASP A 59 3.20 -28.77 -6.77
N ASP A 60 2.37 -27.96 -6.10
CA ASP A 60 1.68 -28.36 -4.87
C ASP A 60 0.67 -29.47 -5.18
N ILE A 61 -0.05 -29.36 -6.29
CA ILE A 61 -1.02 -30.37 -6.75
C ILE A 61 -0.33 -31.65 -7.22
N ALA A 62 0.83 -31.54 -7.88
CA ALA A 62 1.64 -32.70 -8.24
C ALA A 62 2.10 -33.47 -7.00
N ARG A 63 2.51 -32.77 -5.92
CA ARG A 63 2.87 -33.40 -4.64
C ARG A 63 1.69 -34.10 -3.98
N LEU A 64 0.49 -33.52 -4.01
CA LEU A 64 -0.71 -34.16 -3.46
C LEU A 64 -1.00 -35.54 -4.08
N ARG A 65 -0.72 -35.73 -5.37
CA ARG A 65 -0.90 -37.03 -6.06
C ARG A 65 0.00 -38.14 -5.52
N THR A 66 1.09 -37.79 -4.84
CA THR A 66 2.06 -38.76 -4.28
C THR A 66 1.75 -39.18 -2.85
N VAL A 67 0.82 -38.50 -2.17
CA VAL A 67 0.52 -38.76 -0.76
C VAL A 67 -0.32 -40.04 -0.63
N SER A 68 0.21 -41.01 0.11
CA SER A 68 -0.50 -42.25 0.41
C SER A 68 -1.35 -42.13 1.68
N GLY A 69 -2.58 -42.63 1.63
CA GLY A 69 -3.49 -42.69 2.77
C GLY A 69 -4.54 -41.59 2.74
N VAL A 70 -5.78 -41.96 3.05
CA VAL A 70 -6.96 -41.09 2.94
C VAL A 70 -6.86 -39.87 3.85
N VAL A 71 -6.60 -40.08 5.15
CA VAL A 71 -6.57 -38.97 6.13
C VAL A 71 -5.43 -37.97 5.86
N PRO A 72 -4.18 -38.40 5.61
CA PRO A 72 -3.10 -37.48 5.23
C PRO A 72 -3.41 -36.72 3.93
N LEU A 73 -3.92 -37.41 2.91
CA LEU A 73 -4.24 -36.80 1.61
C LEU A 73 -5.28 -35.68 1.75
N PHE A 74 -6.41 -35.95 2.41
CA PHE A 74 -7.46 -34.93 2.59
C PHE A 74 -6.99 -33.76 3.45
N ARG A 75 -6.12 -33.99 4.46
CA ARG A 75 -5.51 -32.91 5.25
C ARG A 75 -4.68 -31.97 4.37
N GLU A 76 -3.82 -32.52 3.52
CA GLU A 76 -2.99 -31.73 2.62
C GLU A 76 -3.82 -31.02 1.53
N ILE A 77 -4.85 -31.69 1.00
CA ILE A 77 -5.83 -31.07 0.09
C ILE A 77 -6.47 -29.83 0.72
N PHE A 78 -6.91 -29.90 1.98
CA PHE A 78 -7.50 -28.74 2.65
C PHE A 78 -6.50 -27.60 2.84
N GLN A 79 -5.24 -27.90 3.15
CA GLN A 79 -4.20 -26.86 3.26
C GLN A 79 -3.99 -26.14 1.92
N VAL A 80 -3.85 -26.89 0.82
CA VAL A 80 -3.68 -26.29 -0.51
C VAL A 80 -4.93 -25.53 -0.95
N LEU A 81 -6.14 -26.00 -0.63
CA LEU A 81 -7.38 -25.28 -0.90
C LEU A 81 -7.45 -23.92 -0.20
N GLU A 82 -6.97 -23.80 1.03
CA GLU A 82 -6.92 -22.50 1.73
C GLU A 82 -5.92 -21.54 1.07
N LEU A 83 -4.78 -22.05 0.58
CA LEU A 83 -3.84 -21.25 -0.20
C LEU A 83 -4.46 -20.78 -1.53
N MET A 84 -5.14 -21.67 -2.25
CA MET A 84 -5.84 -21.35 -3.51
C MET A 84 -6.93 -20.28 -3.31
N LYS A 85 -7.62 -20.27 -2.16
CA LYS A 85 -8.59 -19.20 -1.84
C LYS A 85 -7.92 -17.84 -1.72
N MET A 86 -6.78 -17.78 -1.07
CA MET A 86 -5.99 -16.55 -0.96
C MET A 86 -5.48 -16.09 -2.32
N ASP A 87 -5.05 -17.03 -3.16
CA ASP A 87 -4.64 -16.74 -4.55
C ASP A 87 -5.79 -16.15 -5.36
N MET A 88 -7.01 -16.69 -5.23
CA MET A 88 -8.21 -16.14 -5.88
C MET A 88 -8.59 -14.74 -5.37
N ALA A 89 -8.50 -14.51 -4.06
CA ALA A 89 -8.74 -13.18 -3.49
C ALA A 89 -7.72 -12.16 -4.04
N ASN A 90 -6.45 -12.52 -4.07
CA ASN A 90 -5.38 -11.69 -4.62
C ASN A 90 -5.59 -11.40 -6.10
N PHE A 91 -5.93 -12.41 -6.90
CA PHE A 91 -6.25 -12.25 -8.32
C PHE A 91 -7.45 -11.31 -8.53
N THR A 92 -8.52 -11.49 -7.74
CA THR A 92 -9.73 -10.65 -7.81
C THR A 92 -9.40 -9.19 -7.49
N ILE A 93 -8.62 -8.94 -6.44
CA ILE A 93 -8.16 -7.59 -6.08
C ILE A 93 -7.31 -6.99 -7.21
N GLN A 94 -6.38 -7.75 -7.78
CA GLN A 94 -5.51 -7.27 -8.86
C GLN A 94 -6.32 -6.96 -10.13
N SER A 95 -7.31 -7.78 -10.46
CA SER A 95 -8.18 -7.60 -11.62
C SER A 95 -9.13 -6.40 -11.46
N LEU A 96 -9.64 -6.17 -10.25
CA LEU A 96 -10.52 -5.03 -9.96
C LEU A 96 -9.76 -3.70 -9.81
N ARG A 97 -8.50 -3.74 -9.36
CA ARG A 97 -7.67 -2.55 -9.13
C ARG A 97 -7.69 -1.52 -10.26
N PRO A 98 -7.46 -1.86 -11.55
CA PRO A 98 -7.46 -0.86 -12.63
C PRO A 98 -8.81 -0.14 -12.74
N HIS A 99 -9.92 -0.88 -12.65
CA HIS A 99 -11.27 -0.30 -12.71
C HIS A 99 -11.57 0.62 -11.52
N LEU A 100 -11.10 0.24 -10.32
CA LEU A 100 -11.22 1.10 -9.14
C LEU A 100 -10.39 2.37 -9.28
N GLN A 101 -9.18 2.29 -9.87
CA GLN A 101 -8.32 3.45 -10.08
C GLN A 101 -8.90 4.43 -11.11
N GLU A 102 -9.52 3.93 -12.18
CA GLU A 102 -10.20 4.76 -13.18
C GLU A 102 -11.32 5.61 -12.57
N GLN A 103 -12.08 5.04 -11.62
CA GLN A 103 -13.22 5.68 -10.99
C GLN A 103 -12.89 6.40 -9.67
N ALA A 104 -11.68 6.22 -9.13
CA ALA A 104 -11.30 6.73 -7.82
C ALA A 104 -11.43 8.26 -7.72
N ILE A 105 -10.97 8.99 -8.73
CA ILE A 105 -10.98 10.46 -8.72
C ILE A 105 -12.42 11.00 -8.66
N GLU A 106 -13.32 10.44 -9.47
CA GLU A 106 -14.73 10.86 -9.49
C GLU A 106 -15.42 10.53 -8.16
N TYR A 107 -15.15 9.34 -7.62
CA TYR A 107 -15.68 8.91 -6.33
C TYR A 107 -15.23 9.83 -5.19
N GLU A 108 -13.93 10.12 -5.11
CA GLU A 108 -13.35 11.01 -4.09
C GLU A 108 -13.94 12.41 -4.18
N ARG A 109 -14.01 12.98 -5.38
CA ARG A 109 -14.63 14.31 -5.61
C ARG A 109 -16.08 14.33 -5.16
N LYS A 110 -16.87 13.31 -5.52
CA LYS A 110 -18.26 13.19 -5.11
C LYS A 110 -18.39 13.08 -3.60
N LYS A 111 -17.58 12.25 -2.95
CA LYS A 111 -17.59 12.07 -1.49
C LYS A 111 -17.17 13.33 -0.75
N PHE A 112 -16.16 14.03 -1.26
CA PHE A 112 -15.74 15.30 -0.71
C PHE A 112 -16.83 16.37 -0.85
N GLN A 113 -17.52 16.41 -2.00
CA GLN A 113 -18.65 17.32 -2.17
C GLN A 113 -19.83 16.97 -1.24
N GLU A 114 -20.13 15.68 -1.06
CA GLU A 114 -21.13 15.23 -0.07
C GLU A 114 -20.76 15.64 1.36
N PHE A 115 -19.46 15.62 1.70
CA PHE A 115 -18.94 16.08 2.98
C PHE A 115 -19.12 17.59 3.16
N LEU A 116 -18.73 18.40 2.17
CA LEU A 116 -18.91 19.86 2.20
C LEU A 116 -20.39 20.28 2.30
N ASN A 117 -21.27 19.57 1.59
CA ASN A 117 -22.71 19.86 1.64
C ASN A 117 -23.32 19.61 3.02
N LYS A 118 -22.78 18.64 3.78
CA LYS A 118 -23.24 18.33 5.14
C LYS A 118 -22.67 19.30 6.18
N GLN A 119 -21.48 19.82 5.94
CA GLN A 119 -20.79 20.69 6.89
C GLN A 119 -20.11 21.84 6.15
N PRO A 120 -20.77 23.01 6.04
CA PRO A 120 -20.25 24.14 5.27
C PRO A 120 -18.98 24.78 5.86
N ASN A 121 -18.72 24.58 7.16
CA ASN A 121 -17.51 25.05 7.84
C ASN A 121 -16.47 23.93 8.05
N ALA A 122 -16.48 22.86 7.25
CA ALA A 122 -15.61 21.70 7.47
C ALA A 122 -14.13 21.88 7.07
N LEU A 123 -13.70 23.10 6.71
CA LEU A 123 -12.38 23.38 6.12
C LEU A 123 -11.50 24.23 7.05
N GLU A 124 -11.73 24.19 8.35
CA GLU A 124 -11.00 25.04 9.31
C GLU A 124 -9.51 24.70 9.34
N PHE A 125 -9.14 23.41 9.35
CA PHE A 125 -7.72 23.01 9.37
C PHE A 125 -7.05 23.30 8.02
N THR A 126 -7.76 23.04 6.92
CA THR A 126 -7.28 23.36 5.57
C THR A 126 -7.03 24.85 5.39
N THR A 127 -7.95 25.70 5.86
CA THR A 127 -7.81 27.15 5.77
C THR A 127 -6.63 27.62 6.62
N ARG A 128 -6.52 27.15 7.87
CA ARG A 128 -5.41 27.49 8.75
C ARG A 128 -4.07 27.10 8.14
N TRP A 129 -3.93 25.86 7.69
CA TRP A 129 -2.72 25.34 7.05
C TRP A 129 -2.27 26.18 5.85
N LEU A 130 -3.19 26.52 4.94
CA LEU A 130 -2.85 27.35 3.77
C LEU A 130 -2.52 28.80 4.15
N THR A 131 -3.20 29.35 5.16
CA THR A 131 -2.90 30.72 5.64
C THR A 131 -1.53 30.80 6.33
N GLU A 132 -1.17 29.80 7.13
CA GLU A 132 0.16 29.71 7.76
C GLU A 132 1.25 29.63 6.68
N ALA A 133 1.07 28.76 5.68
CA ALA A 133 2.01 28.64 4.57
C ALA A 133 2.16 29.93 3.76
N ALA A 134 1.06 30.66 3.53
CA ALA A 134 1.10 31.95 2.84
C ALA A 134 1.81 33.04 3.66
N GLN A 135 1.63 33.04 4.98
CA GLN A 135 2.30 33.98 5.88
C GLN A 135 3.79 33.71 5.98
N GLU A 136 4.22 32.45 6.08
CA GLU A 136 5.63 32.07 6.09
C GLU A 136 6.33 32.49 4.79
N LEU A 137 5.71 32.22 3.64
CA LEU A 137 6.28 32.60 2.34
C LEU A 137 6.36 34.13 2.17
N GLY A 138 5.36 34.86 2.68
CA GLY A 138 5.37 36.33 2.72
C GLY A 138 6.38 36.92 3.70
N GLY A 139 6.65 36.23 4.82
CA GLY A 139 7.64 36.63 5.83
C GLY A 139 9.09 36.40 5.40
N VAL A 140 9.37 35.29 4.70
CA VAL A 140 10.71 34.95 4.18
C VAL A 140 11.19 35.97 3.13
N GLY A 141 10.28 36.61 2.39
CA GLY A 141 10.61 37.73 1.49
C GLY A 141 11.06 39.01 2.23
N SER A 142 10.70 39.15 3.51
CA SER A 142 11.03 40.33 4.33
C SER A 142 12.38 40.17 5.04
N GLU A 143 12.70 38.99 5.58
CA GLU A 143 13.96 38.79 6.32
C GLU A 143 15.20 38.71 5.41
N LYS A 144 15.11 38.09 4.22
CA LYS A 144 16.24 38.06 3.26
C LYS A 144 16.58 39.43 2.67
N THR A 145 15.67 40.40 2.78
CA THR A 145 15.84 41.76 2.25
C THR A 145 16.32 42.74 3.32
N ALA A 146 16.21 42.41 4.61
CA ALA A 146 16.66 43.28 5.71
C ALA A 146 18.19 43.43 5.78
N ALA A 147 18.96 42.45 5.30
CA ALA A 147 20.44 42.56 5.24
C ALA A 147 20.95 43.40 4.06
N ALA A 148 20.09 43.76 3.09
CA ALA A 148 20.46 44.53 1.90
C ALA A 148 19.75 45.90 1.79
N ALA A 149 18.91 46.27 2.75
CA ALA A 149 18.02 47.43 2.66
C ALA A 149 18.44 48.63 3.54
N THR A 150 19.68 49.12 3.38
CA THR A 150 20.03 50.50 3.84
C THR A 150 20.10 51.52 2.70
N ALA A 151 19.62 51.24 1.49
CA ALA A 151 19.80 52.19 0.37
C ALA A 151 18.62 52.45 -0.58
N ALA A 152 17.40 51.95 -0.33
CA ALA A 152 16.28 52.32 -1.23
C ALA A 152 14.90 52.21 -0.56
N ALA A 153 14.52 53.25 0.17
CA ALA A 153 13.12 53.54 0.41
C ALA A 153 12.60 54.38 -0.77
N ALA A 154 11.63 53.83 -1.51
CA ALA A 154 10.48 54.50 -2.15
C ALA A 154 10.14 53.88 -3.51
N THR A 155 9.30 52.84 -3.51
CA THR A 155 8.14 52.77 -4.41
C THR A 155 7.04 51.92 -3.80
N THR A 156 5.90 52.58 -3.67
CA THR A 156 4.56 52.10 -3.39
C THR A 156 4.22 50.76 -4.07
N GLY A 157 3.82 49.79 -3.25
CA GLY A 157 2.51 49.16 -3.45
C GLY A 157 2.37 47.97 -4.39
N GLU A 158 3.24 46.96 -4.32
CA GLU A 158 2.86 45.59 -4.66
C GLU A 158 3.49 44.66 -3.62
N ARG A 159 2.71 44.23 -2.61
CA ARG A 159 3.05 43.01 -1.86
C ARG A 159 3.10 41.92 -2.91
N GLY A 160 4.32 41.53 -3.32
CA GLY A 160 4.53 40.60 -4.43
C GLY A 160 3.58 39.44 -4.30
N ALA A 161 2.65 39.32 -5.26
CA ALA A 161 1.62 38.31 -5.22
C ALA A 161 2.31 36.95 -5.22
N THR A 162 2.42 36.33 -4.04
CA THR A 162 2.95 34.98 -3.91
C THR A 162 2.08 34.09 -4.78
N SER A 163 2.67 33.48 -5.80
CA SER A 163 1.93 32.59 -6.70
C SER A 163 1.20 31.54 -5.88
N ALA A 164 -0.08 31.29 -6.17
CA ALA A 164 -0.88 30.29 -5.46
C ALA A 164 -0.20 28.91 -5.48
N ILE A 165 0.51 28.60 -6.57
CA ILE A 165 1.30 27.37 -6.71
C ILE A 165 2.47 27.35 -5.74
N ALA A 166 3.14 28.48 -5.51
CA ALA A 166 4.25 28.57 -4.56
C ALA A 166 3.77 28.37 -3.11
N VAL A 167 2.60 28.93 -2.76
CA VAL A 167 1.96 28.71 -1.45
C VAL A 167 1.60 27.23 -1.28
N LEU A 168 1.00 26.60 -2.29
CA LEU A 168 0.65 25.17 -2.24
C LEU A 168 1.90 24.29 -2.09
N ASN A 169 2.94 24.53 -2.89
CA ASN A 169 4.19 23.76 -2.80
C ASN A 169 4.83 23.90 -1.41
N HIS A 170 4.87 25.12 -0.86
CA HIS A 170 5.37 25.36 0.49
C HIS A 170 4.50 24.65 1.53
N ALA A 171 3.17 24.74 1.42
CA ALA A 171 2.24 24.10 2.33
C ALA A 171 2.42 22.56 2.37
N TYR A 172 2.55 21.92 1.21
CA TYR A 172 2.82 20.48 1.13
C TYR A 172 4.24 20.10 1.60
N ALA A 173 5.24 20.95 1.37
CA ALA A 173 6.59 20.74 1.90
C ALA A 173 6.61 20.79 3.43
N THR A 174 5.93 21.78 4.03
CA THR A 174 5.74 21.88 5.48
C THR A 174 4.96 20.69 6.03
N LEU A 175 4.02 20.14 5.26
CA LEU A 175 3.28 18.94 5.64
C LEU A 175 4.15 17.69 5.76
N LEU A 176 5.22 17.57 4.98
CA LEU A 176 6.16 16.46 5.07
C LEU A 176 7.11 16.57 6.28
N SER A 177 7.42 17.78 6.75
CA SER A 177 8.23 18.01 7.96
C SER A 177 7.39 18.19 9.22
N TRP A 178 6.07 18.00 9.12
CA TRP A 178 5.10 18.25 10.16
C TRP A 178 5.17 17.15 11.25
N ASP A 179 5.20 17.52 12.53
CA ASP A 179 4.87 16.57 13.61
C ASP A 179 3.37 16.18 13.59
N HIS A 180 3.09 14.99 13.06
CA HIS A 180 1.75 14.43 12.93
C HIS A 180 1.12 14.02 14.28
N GLY A 181 1.87 14.00 15.39
CA GLY A 181 1.35 13.68 16.72
C GLY A 181 0.66 14.84 17.44
N SER A 182 1.05 16.08 17.14
CA SER A 182 0.59 17.27 17.87
C SER A 182 -0.44 18.10 17.12
N ARG A 183 -0.57 17.90 15.81
CA ARG A 183 -1.35 18.76 14.93
C ARG A 183 -2.16 17.89 13.95
N SER A 184 -3.42 18.24 13.77
CA SER A 184 -4.37 17.50 12.93
C SER A 184 -4.11 17.72 11.44
N PHE A 185 -4.32 16.67 10.65
CA PHE A 185 -4.23 16.75 9.18
C PHE A 185 -5.31 17.67 8.60
N PRO A 186 -4.99 18.42 7.52
CA PRO A 186 -5.99 19.16 6.76
C PRO A 186 -7.09 18.23 6.22
N GLU A 187 -8.33 18.68 6.26
CA GLU A 187 -9.49 17.87 5.87
C GLU A 187 -9.45 17.47 4.38
N THR A 188 -8.84 18.30 3.54
CA THR A 188 -8.62 18.01 2.11
C THR A 188 -7.62 16.90 1.85
N VAL A 189 -6.78 16.55 2.84
CA VAL A 189 -5.66 15.61 2.68
C VAL A 189 -5.83 14.36 3.56
N LEU A 190 -6.94 14.25 4.29
CA LEU A 190 -7.22 13.12 5.21
C LEU A 190 -7.11 11.74 4.54
N MET A 191 -7.58 11.59 3.29
CA MET A 191 -7.49 10.32 2.56
C MET A 191 -6.05 9.90 2.25
N ASP A 192 -5.14 10.87 2.17
CA ASP A 192 -3.73 10.67 1.84
C ASP A 192 -2.82 10.62 3.08
N GLN A 193 -3.37 10.66 4.29
CA GLN A 193 -2.61 10.69 5.55
C GLN A 193 -1.54 9.58 5.60
N ALA A 194 -1.93 8.32 5.41
CA ALA A 194 -1.01 7.18 5.49
C ALA A 194 0.11 7.26 4.43
N ARG A 195 -0.19 7.80 3.25
CA ARG A 195 0.79 7.98 2.17
C ARG A 195 1.79 9.08 2.53
N LEU A 196 1.33 10.16 3.15
CA LEU A 196 2.20 11.27 3.58
C LEU A 196 3.07 10.88 4.76
N GLU A 197 2.54 10.12 5.72
CA GLU A 197 3.31 9.57 6.83
C GLU A 197 4.42 8.63 6.33
N ASP A 198 4.14 7.76 5.35
CA ASP A 198 5.16 6.91 4.73
C ASP A 198 6.23 7.75 4.00
N MET A 199 5.82 8.80 3.27
CA MET A 199 6.75 9.72 2.61
C MET A 199 7.62 10.47 3.62
N GLN A 200 7.05 10.90 4.74
CA GLN A 200 7.79 11.51 5.83
C GLN A 200 8.83 10.54 6.39
N LEU A 201 8.45 9.32 6.74
CA LEU A 201 9.39 8.32 7.27
C LEU A 201 10.56 8.08 6.30
N ARG A 202 10.28 7.99 5.00
CA ARG A 202 11.31 7.88 3.96
C ARG A 202 12.23 9.11 3.93
N LEU A 203 11.66 10.32 4.04
CA LEU A 203 12.43 11.57 4.07
C LEU A 203 13.35 11.63 5.29
N TRP A 204 12.85 11.28 6.48
CA TRP A 204 13.64 11.21 7.70
C TRP A 204 14.76 10.18 7.60
N GLY A 205 14.49 9.02 6.98
CA GLY A 205 15.52 8.03 6.70
C GLY A 205 16.63 8.55 5.78
N LEU A 206 16.26 9.31 4.75
CA LEU A 206 17.22 9.97 3.84
C LEU A 206 18.02 11.08 4.54
N GLU A 207 17.37 11.88 5.38
CA GLU A 207 18.03 12.93 6.16
C GLU A 207 19.04 12.35 7.14
N LEU A 208 18.66 11.30 7.89
CA LEU A 208 19.56 10.59 8.78
C LEU A 208 20.75 10.01 8.02
N LEU A 209 20.50 9.38 6.86
CA LEU A 209 21.55 8.84 6.01
C LEU A 209 22.49 9.92 5.49
N ALA A 210 21.96 11.07 5.07
CA ALA A 210 22.74 12.22 4.64
C ALA A 210 23.59 12.78 5.79
N ALA A 211 23.02 12.91 6.99
CA ALA A 211 23.73 13.36 8.19
C ALA A 211 24.86 12.39 8.58
N VAL A 212 24.60 11.08 8.58
CA VAL A 212 25.62 10.06 8.85
C VAL A 212 26.74 10.10 7.80
N LEU A 213 26.40 10.22 6.51
CA LEU A 213 27.40 10.37 5.45
C LEU A 213 28.22 11.66 5.62
N LEU A 214 27.56 12.78 5.90
CA LEU A 214 28.23 14.06 6.10
C LEU A 214 29.18 14.03 7.29
N VAL A 215 28.75 13.46 8.43
CA VAL A 215 29.58 13.33 9.63
C VAL A 215 30.74 12.36 9.38
N THR A 216 30.50 11.21 8.76
CA THR A 216 31.56 10.20 8.54
C THR A 216 32.61 10.67 7.53
N VAL A 217 32.19 11.34 6.44
CA VAL A 217 33.10 11.91 5.44
C VAL A 217 33.78 13.18 5.98
N GLY A 218 33.05 14.03 6.68
CA GLY A 218 33.56 15.26 7.28
C GLY A 218 34.56 15.01 8.41
N ALA A 219 34.27 14.08 9.31
CA ALA A 219 35.16 13.71 10.42
C ALA A 219 36.29 12.75 9.99
N GLY A 220 36.08 11.95 8.94
CA GLY A 220 37.06 10.99 8.41
C GLY A 220 38.19 11.61 7.58
N GLY A 221 38.13 12.91 7.26
CA GLY A 221 39.16 13.63 6.51
C GLY A 221 39.44 13.05 5.11
N THR A 222 40.55 13.47 4.50
CA THR A 222 40.96 13.06 3.13
C THR A 222 41.20 11.55 2.98
N ALA A 223 41.37 10.83 4.09
CA ALA A 223 41.57 9.37 4.11
C ALA A 223 40.30 8.58 3.77
N VAL A 224 39.11 9.12 4.09
CA VAL A 224 37.82 8.44 3.85
C VAL A 224 37.12 8.98 2.61
N SER A 225 37.29 10.27 2.30
CA SER A 225 36.69 10.92 1.12
C SER A 225 37.15 10.33 -0.23
N GLY A 226 38.33 9.70 -0.28
CA GLY A 226 38.86 9.06 -1.49
C GLY A 226 38.26 7.67 -1.79
N LEU A 227 37.56 7.04 -0.85
CA LEU A 227 36.98 5.70 -1.02
C LEU A 227 35.49 5.77 -1.31
N SER A 228 35.12 5.98 -2.58
CA SER A 228 33.72 5.88 -3.04
C SER A 228 33.06 4.54 -2.68
N ALA A 229 33.85 3.46 -2.62
CA ALA A 229 33.43 2.13 -2.18
C ALA A 229 33.07 2.06 -0.67
N PHE A 230 33.61 2.94 0.17
CA PHE A 230 33.25 3.02 1.58
C PHE A 230 31.89 3.72 1.75
N ALA A 231 31.69 4.86 1.08
CA ALA A 231 30.41 5.57 1.09
C ALA A 231 29.25 4.70 0.55
N GLY A 232 29.51 3.93 -0.53
CA GLY A 232 28.53 2.99 -1.07
C GLY A 232 28.16 1.86 -0.11
N ARG A 233 29.14 1.29 0.61
CA ARG A 233 28.90 0.26 1.64
C ARG A 233 28.14 0.82 2.84
N LEU A 234 28.55 1.98 3.34
CA LEU A 234 27.88 2.65 4.45
C LEU A 234 26.43 3.00 4.09
N LYS A 235 26.18 3.48 2.88
CA LYS A 235 24.82 3.70 2.36
C LYS A 235 24.01 2.41 2.34
N SER A 236 24.55 1.32 1.80
CA SER A 236 23.85 0.02 1.74
C SER A 236 23.55 -0.53 3.14
N THR A 237 24.49 -0.44 4.09
CA THR A 237 24.29 -0.91 5.46
C THR A 237 23.29 -0.01 6.21
N ALA A 238 23.37 1.32 6.05
CA ALA A 238 22.43 2.24 6.68
C ALA A 238 21.01 2.08 6.14
N VAL A 239 20.86 1.91 4.81
CA VAL A 239 19.56 1.60 4.20
C VAL A 239 19.01 0.29 4.74
N ALA A 240 19.81 -0.79 4.77
CA ALA A 240 19.36 -2.07 5.31
C ALA A 240 18.95 -2.01 6.80
N LEU A 241 19.65 -1.20 7.61
CA LEU A 241 19.30 -0.98 9.01
C LEU A 241 18.04 -0.12 9.20
N LEU A 242 17.77 0.81 8.28
CA LEU A 242 16.58 1.66 8.30
C LEU A 242 15.35 0.91 7.78
N GLU A 243 15.48 0.13 6.70
CA GLU A 243 14.42 -0.72 6.16
C GLU A 243 14.06 -1.87 7.12
N GLY A 244 15.06 -2.43 7.82
CA GLY A 244 14.85 -3.47 8.84
C GLY A 244 14.13 -3.01 10.11
N LYS A 245 13.85 -1.71 10.26
CA LYS A 245 13.09 -1.14 11.40
C LYS A 245 11.60 -0.92 11.12
N HIS A 246 11.08 -1.30 9.94
CA HIS A 246 9.64 -1.49 9.76
C HIS A 246 9.20 -2.79 10.48
N ILE A 247 9.05 -2.72 11.80
CA ILE A 247 8.29 -3.66 12.65
C ILE A 247 7.27 -2.81 13.42
#